data_AF-A0A4Y2UPN2-F1
#
_entry.id   AF-A0A4Y2UPN2-F1
#
_cell.length_a   1.000
_cell.length_b   1.000
_cell.length_c   1.000
_cell.angle_alpha   90.00
_cell.angle_beta   90.00
_cell.angle_gamma   90.00
#
_symmetry.space_group_name_H-M   'P 1'
#
loop_
_entity.id
_entity.type
_entity.pdbx_description
1 polymer ?
#
loop_
_entity_poly.entity_id
_entity_poly.type
_entity_poly.pdbx_seq_one_letter_code
_entity_poly.pdbx_strand_id
1 'polypeptide(L)'
;MFALLALIGSSITVFEFYTKSDATDESESSASANEKPTINGDTGMARNGSVEILVNESRQESKLPAWLEKCKPFFNCFCVFTNGEKILNVASSEGQLPSLHGIRFLSMSWVILCHSYAFLGMIARNMAETIQFVDHWFLQIILNGFYSVDSFFLLSGFLVAYLFFQQCAKSNGKIPWVYFYVHRYIRLTPVYAIVILFYTFINPYLADGPSWPDTDYDKNCHENWWWNLLYINNFQAIAGQCLGWSWYLANDMQFYVISPLFLITLWR
;
A
#
# COMPACT_ATOMS: atom_id res chain seq x y z
N MET A 1 9.64 -8.11 -7.75
CA MET A 1 8.90 -9.05 -6.86
C MET A 1 7.43 -8.65 -6.70
N PHE A 2 7.09 -7.49 -6.11
CA PHE A 2 5.70 -7.06 -5.91
C PHE A 2 4.88 -6.97 -7.21
N ALA A 3 5.44 -6.39 -8.28
CA ALA A 3 4.76 -6.35 -9.58
C ALA A 3 4.43 -7.74 -10.11
N LEU A 4 5.30 -8.72 -9.87
CA LEU A 4 5.12 -10.10 -10.30
C LEU A 4 4.01 -10.80 -9.48
N LEU A 5 3.97 -10.56 -8.16
CA LEU A 5 2.90 -11.03 -7.28
C LEU A 5 1.54 -10.41 -7.65
N ALA A 6 1.52 -9.12 -7.98
CA ALA A 6 0.33 -8.39 -8.38
C ALA A 6 -0.21 -8.86 -9.74
N LEU A 7 0.69 -9.13 -10.70
CA LEU A 7 0.34 -9.73 -11.98
C LEU A 7 -0.26 -11.13 -11.78
N ILE A 8 0.40 -12.01 -11.01
CA ILE A 8 -0.10 -13.37 -10.74
C ILE A 8 -1.47 -13.33 -10.06
N GLY A 9 -1.65 -12.51 -9.01
CA GLY A 9 -2.94 -12.39 -8.31
C GLY A 9 -4.05 -11.84 -9.21
N SER A 10 -3.73 -10.86 -10.06
CA SER A 10 -4.69 -10.29 -11.01
C SER A 10 -5.04 -11.29 -12.12
N SER A 11 -4.07 -12.03 -12.65
CA SER A 11 -4.28 -13.06 -13.66
C SER A 11 -5.17 -14.21 -13.14
N ILE A 12 -4.97 -14.65 -11.89
CA ILE A 12 -5.83 -15.67 -11.27
C ILE A 12 -7.28 -15.16 -11.16
N THR A 13 -7.46 -13.91 -10.72
CA THR A 13 -8.79 -13.31 -10.57
C THR A 13 -9.50 -13.14 -11.92
N VAL A 14 -8.77 -12.71 -12.95
CA VAL A 14 -9.28 -12.59 -14.32
C VAL A 14 -9.65 -13.96 -14.90
N PHE A 15 -8.81 -14.97 -14.71
CA PHE A 15 -9.10 -16.34 -15.13
C PHE A 15 -10.41 -16.87 -14.52
N GLU A 16 -10.62 -16.65 -13.20
CA GLU A 16 -11.89 -17.04 -12.56
C GLU A 16 -13.10 -16.28 -13.10
N PHE A 17 -12.96 -14.98 -13.37
CA PHE A 17 -14.04 -14.19 -13.98
C PHE A 17 -14.46 -14.75 -15.34
N TYR A 18 -13.50 -15.07 -16.21
CA TYR A 18 -13.79 -15.68 -17.51
C TYR A 18 -14.41 -17.08 -17.40
N THR A 19 -13.84 -17.96 -16.58
CA THR A 19 -14.41 -19.32 -16.38
C THR A 19 -15.83 -19.28 -15.80
N LYS A 20 -16.15 -18.30 -14.96
CA LYS A 20 -17.49 -18.12 -14.41
C LYS A 20 -18.47 -17.51 -15.43
N SER A 21 -18.01 -16.57 -16.25
CA SER A 21 -18.81 -16.01 -17.35
C SER A 21 -19.20 -17.09 -18.35
N ASP A 22 -18.24 -17.90 -18.80
CA ASP A 22 -18.48 -19.01 -19.74
C ASP A 22 -19.48 -20.03 -19.15
N ALA A 23 -19.35 -20.36 -17.86
CA ALA A 23 -20.31 -21.24 -17.19
C ALA A 23 -21.73 -20.65 -17.06
N THR A 24 -21.85 -19.31 -16.99
CA THR A 24 -23.15 -18.63 -16.89
C THR A 24 -23.82 -18.54 -18.27
N ASP A 25 -23.05 -18.21 -19.32
CA ASP A 25 -23.51 -18.19 -20.71
C ASP A 25 -23.93 -19.59 -21.20
N GLU A 26 -23.22 -20.65 -20.80
CA GLU A 26 -23.62 -22.04 -21.07
C GLU A 26 -24.94 -22.41 -20.36
N SER A 27 -25.18 -21.89 -19.14
CA SER A 27 -26.41 -22.15 -18.39
C SER A 27 -27.63 -21.46 -19.02
N GLU A 28 -27.48 -20.22 -19.49
CA GLU A 28 -28.55 -19.48 -20.17
C GLU A 28 -28.84 -20.04 -21.57
N SER A 29 -27.81 -20.47 -22.30
CA SER A 29 -27.97 -21.16 -23.59
C SER A 29 -28.72 -22.48 -23.46
N SER A 30 -28.41 -23.27 -22.42
CA SER A 30 -29.11 -24.54 -22.12
C SER A 30 -30.55 -24.34 -21.64
N ALA A 31 -30.85 -23.22 -20.96
CA ALA A 31 -32.21 -22.84 -20.56
C ALA A 31 -33.06 -22.38 -21.76
N SER A 32 -32.47 -21.61 -22.69
CA SER A 32 -33.14 -21.17 -23.92
C SER A 32 -33.38 -22.31 -24.92
N ALA A 33 -32.58 -23.37 -24.91
CA ALA A 33 -32.75 -24.53 -25.77
C ALA A 33 -33.91 -25.46 -25.35
N ASN A 34 -34.49 -25.28 -24.15
CA ASN A 34 -35.58 -26.09 -23.63
C ASN A 34 -36.99 -25.55 -23.92
N GLU A 35 -37.13 -24.39 -24.57
CA GLU A 35 -38.40 -23.97 -25.17
C GLU A 35 -38.46 -24.41 -26.64
N LYS A 36 -38.98 -25.62 -26.90
CA LYS A 36 -39.34 -26.06 -28.25
C LYS A 36 -40.86 -26.02 -28.45
N PRO A 37 -41.37 -25.47 -29.56
CA PRO A 37 -42.81 -25.44 -29.84
C PRO A 37 -43.29 -26.82 -30.31
N THR A 38 -44.39 -27.29 -29.72
CA THR A 38 -45.12 -28.50 -30.15
C THR A 38 -45.81 -28.27 -31.49
N ILE A 39 -45.32 -28.94 -32.55
CA ILE A 39 -46.12 -29.27 -33.74
C ILE A 39 -45.83 -30.74 -34.14
N ASN A 40 -46.91 -31.52 -34.25
CA ASN A 40 -46.94 -32.96 -34.56
C ASN A 40 -46.54 -33.27 -36.02
N GLY A 41 -45.96 -34.45 -36.26
CA GLY A 41 -45.97 -35.10 -37.58
C GLY A 41 -44.77 -36.02 -37.89
N ASP A 42 -44.96 -37.31 -37.60
CA ASP A 42 -44.48 -38.54 -38.25
C ASP A 42 -43.16 -38.68 -39.06
N THR A 43 -42.53 -39.84 -38.81
CA THR A 43 -41.63 -40.69 -39.63
C THR A 43 -40.14 -40.35 -39.80
N GLY A 44 -39.28 -41.33 -39.48
CA GLY A 44 -38.08 -41.63 -40.27
C GLY A 44 -36.69 -41.46 -39.63
N MET A 45 -36.21 -42.51 -38.95
CA MET A 45 -34.85 -43.09 -39.00
C MET A 45 -33.58 -42.20 -38.89
N ALA A 46 -32.86 -42.40 -37.77
CA ALA A 46 -31.39 -42.47 -37.61
C ALA A 46 -30.51 -41.25 -37.95
N ARG A 47 -30.13 -40.44 -36.93
CA ARG A 47 -28.81 -39.74 -36.86
C ARG A 47 -28.51 -38.97 -35.54
N ASN A 48 -28.67 -39.59 -34.36
CA ASN A 48 -28.36 -38.87 -33.09
C ASN A 48 -27.03 -39.28 -32.41
N GLY A 49 -26.37 -40.36 -32.84
CA GLY A 49 -25.20 -40.90 -32.11
C GLY A 49 -23.86 -40.18 -32.34
N SER A 50 -23.71 -39.37 -33.38
CA SER A 50 -22.41 -38.80 -33.77
C SER A 50 -22.19 -37.34 -33.34
N VAL A 51 -23.24 -36.64 -32.93
CA VAL A 51 -23.14 -35.23 -32.48
C VAL A 51 -22.87 -35.16 -30.97
N GLU A 52 -23.45 -36.07 -30.17
CA GLU A 52 -23.19 -36.10 -28.72
C GLU A 52 -21.74 -36.47 -28.36
N ILE A 53 -21.05 -37.25 -29.21
CA ILE A 53 -19.68 -37.69 -28.93
C ILE A 53 -18.66 -36.56 -29.19
N LEU A 54 -18.89 -35.71 -30.20
CA LEU A 54 -17.96 -34.62 -30.55
C LEU A 54 -18.07 -33.38 -29.64
N VAL A 55 -19.18 -33.23 -28.91
CA VAL A 55 -19.35 -32.13 -27.94
C VAL A 55 -18.75 -32.48 -26.58
N ASN A 56 -18.56 -33.77 -26.27
CA ASN A 56 -18.09 -34.21 -24.96
C ASN A 56 -16.55 -34.25 -24.83
N GLU A 57 -15.81 -34.25 -25.95
CA GLU A 57 -14.34 -34.29 -25.95
C GLU A 57 -13.66 -32.93 -25.73
N SER A 58 -14.38 -31.81 -25.83
CA SER A 58 -13.83 -30.46 -25.62
C SER A 58 -14.03 -29.91 -24.20
N ARG A 59 -14.78 -30.60 -23.33
CA ARG A 59 -15.16 -30.10 -22.01
C ARG A 59 -14.13 -30.44 -20.94
N GLN A 60 -12.93 -29.90 -21.09
CA GLN A 60 -11.95 -29.88 -20.01
C GLN A 60 -12.25 -28.65 -19.14
N GLU A 61 -12.99 -28.83 -18.04
CA GLU A 61 -13.08 -27.82 -16.98
C GLU A 61 -11.66 -27.39 -16.63
N SER A 62 -11.28 -26.17 -16.99
CA SER A 62 -9.94 -25.63 -16.79
C SER A 62 -9.74 -25.31 -15.30
N LYS A 63 -9.60 -26.36 -14.49
CA LYS A 63 -9.38 -26.23 -13.05
C LYS A 63 -7.96 -25.75 -12.79
N LEU A 64 -7.86 -24.77 -11.91
CA LEU A 64 -6.59 -24.26 -11.39
C LEU A 64 -5.81 -25.43 -10.75
N PRO A 65 -4.48 -25.54 -10.95
CA PRO A 65 -3.72 -26.61 -10.30
C PRO A 65 -3.82 -26.53 -8.78
N ALA A 66 -3.90 -27.69 -8.10
CA ALA A 66 -4.22 -27.79 -6.66
C ALA A 66 -3.27 -27.00 -5.72
N TRP A 67 -2.02 -26.78 -6.12
CA TRP A 67 -1.09 -25.93 -5.36
C TRP A 67 -1.44 -24.44 -5.47
N LEU A 68 -1.97 -24.01 -6.62
CA LEU A 68 -2.38 -22.62 -6.86
C LEU A 68 -3.68 -22.31 -6.11
N GLU A 69 -4.59 -23.29 -5.96
CA GLU A 69 -5.75 -23.16 -5.09
C GLU A 69 -5.36 -22.97 -3.61
N LYS A 70 -4.35 -23.70 -3.12
CA LYS A 70 -3.85 -23.52 -1.74
C LYS A 70 -3.21 -22.15 -1.51
N CYS A 71 -2.48 -21.63 -2.51
CA CYS A 71 -1.85 -20.32 -2.43
C CYS A 71 -2.79 -19.17 -2.86
N LYS A 72 -4.00 -19.47 -3.31
CA LYS A 72 -5.00 -18.49 -3.76
C LYS A 72 -5.25 -17.36 -2.76
N PRO A 73 -5.45 -17.61 -1.45
CA PRO A 73 -5.71 -16.52 -0.49
C PRO A 73 -4.55 -15.52 -0.45
N PHE A 74 -3.32 -16.02 -0.56
CA PHE A 74 -2.12 -15.21 -0.57
C PHE A 74 -2.00 -14.36 -1.84
N PHE A 75 -2.22 -14.95 -3.03
CA PHE A 75 -2.17 -14.20 -4.29
C PHE A 75 -3.31 -13.20 -4.43
N ASN A 76 -4.50 -13.51 -3.91
CA ASN A 76 -5.63 -12.57 -3.87
C ASN A 76 -5.33 -11.32 -3.05
N CYS A 77 -4.43 -11.39 -2.04
CA CYS A 77 -3.97 -10.20 -1.33
C CYS A 77 -3.24 -9.19 -2.23
N PHE A 78 -2.70 -9.63 -3.38
CA PHE A 78 -1.99 -8.78 -4.34
C PHE A 78 -2.81 -8.45 -5.60
N CYS A 79 -4.07 -8.90 -5.69
CA CYS A 79 -4.92 -8.63 -6.84
C CYS A 79 -5.19 -7.12 -7.00
N VAL A 80 -4.84 -6.57 -8.16
CA VAL A 80 -4.96 -5.13 -8.43
C VAL A 80 -6.42 -4.70 -8.54
N PHE A 81 -7.30 -5.54 -9.11
CA PHE A 81 -8.71 -5.20 -9.26
C PHE A 81 -9.42 -5.13 -7.91
N THR A 82 -9.29 -6.18 -7.09
CA THR A 82 -9.93 -6.24 -5.77
C THR A 82 -9.37 -5.19 -4.81
N ASN A 83 -8.05 -4.97 -4.82
CA ASN A 83 -7.45 -3.93 -4.01
C ASN A 83 -7.79 -2.53 -4.55
N GLY A 84 -7.85 -2.36 -5.88
CA GLY A 84 -8.19 -1.11 -6.55
C GLY A 84 -9.62 -0.66 -6.24
N GLU A 85 -10.59 -1.57 -6.31
CA GLU A 85 -11.97 -1.30 -5.89
C GLU A 85 -12.03 -0.84 -4.43
N LYS A 86 -11.29 -1.49 -3.53
CA LYS A 86 -11.20 -1.10 -2.12
C LYS A 86 -10.52 0.26 -1.91
N ILE A 87 -9.48 0.57 -2.67
CA ILE A 87 -8.72 1.83 -2.57
C ILE A 87 -9.55 3.00 -3.11
N LEU A 88 -10.30 2.79 -4.19
CA LEU A 88 -11.14 3.81 -4.83
C LEU A 88 -12.51 3.96 -4.15
N ASN A 89 -12.84 3.10 -3.19
CA ASN A 89 -14.07 3.20 -2.44
C ASN A 89 -14.04 4.41 -1.49
N VAL A 90 -15.00 5.32 -1.67
CA VAL A 90 -15.15 6.56 -0.88
C VAL A 90 -16.13 6.38 0.28
N ALA A 91 -16.79 5.22 0.39
CA ALA A 91 -17.73 4.95 1.48
C ALA A 91 -16.98 4.94 2.83
N SER A 92 -17.47 5.76 3.75
CA SER A 92 -16.94 5.80 5.11
C SER A 92 -17.43 4.57 5.87
N SER A 93 -16.51 3.82 6.46
CA SER A 93 -16.86 2.70 7.35
C SER A 93 -17.27 3.23 8.73
N GLU A 94 -18.20 2.53 9.39
CA GLU A 94 -18.64 2.86 10.74
C GLU A 94 -17.44 2.90 11.71
N GLY A 95 -17.35 3.97 12.51
CA GLY A 95 -16.29 4.16 13.50
C GLY A 95 -15.02 4.84 12.99
N GLN A 96 -14.94 5.26 11.73
CA GLN A 96 -13.89 6.17 11.27
C GLN A 96 -14.22 7.62 11.62
N LEU A 97 -13.19 8.44 11.84
CA LEU A 97 -13.29 9.87 12.10
C LEU A 97 -12.86 10.63 10.82
N PRO A 98 -13.81 11.07 9.96
CA PRO A 98 -13.47 11.63 8.64
C PRO A 98 -12.59 12.87 8.71
N SER A 99 -12.74 13.67 9.78
CA SER A 99 -11.90 14.86 10.03
C SER A 99 -10.42 14.51 10.13
N LEU A 100 -10.05 13.35 10.68
CA LEU A 100 -8.65 12.93 10.76
C LEU A 100 -8.06 12.64 9.38
N HIS A 101 -8.86 12.14 8.44
CA HIS A 101 -8.41 11.93 7.06
C HIS A 101 -8.13 13.25 6.35
N GLY A 102 -8.99 14.26 6.57
CA GLY A 102 -8.78 15.61 6.05
C GLY A 102 -7.48 16.25 6.57
N ILE A 103 -7.23 16.14 7.88
CA ILE A 103 -5.98 16.63 8.50
C ILE A 103 -4.78 15.91 7.88
N ARG A 104 -4.82 14.58 7.75
CA ARG A 104 -3.73 13.82 7.10
C ARG A 104 -3.47 14.29 5.68
N PHE A 105 -4.51 14.49 4.89
CA PHE A 105 -4.37 14.93 3.51
C PHE A 105 -3.68 16.30 3.42
N LEU A 106 -4.12 17.27 4.22
CA LEU A 106 -3.54 18.61 4.25
C LEU A 106 -2.09 18.56 4.74
N SER A 107 -1.81 17.80 5.81
CA SER A 107 -0.47 17.65 6.35
C SER A 107 0.48 16.97 5.36
N MET A 108 0.04 15.90 4.69
CA MET A 108 0.84 15.21 3.65
C MET A 108 1.15 16.15 2.49
N SER A 109 0.15 16.88 2.00
CA SER A 109 0.32 17.83 0.91
C SER A 109 1.33 18.93 1.26
N TRP A 110 1.27 19.45 2.49
CA TRP A 110 2.21 20.46 2.97
C TRP A 110 3.64 19.90 3.05
N VAL A 111 3.84 18.69 3.58
CA VAL A 111 5.17 18.05 3.65
C VAL A 111 5.75 17.85 2.24
N ILE A 112 4.93 17.38 1.29
CA ILE A 112 5.35 17.19 -0.11
C ILE A 112 5.76 18.52 -0.73
N LEU A 113 4.95 19.56 -0.59
CA LEU A 113 5.28 20.90 -1.11
C LEU A 113 6.56 21.43 -0.49
N CYS A 114 6.71 21.34 0.83
CA CYS A 114 7.91 21.77 1.56
C CYS A 114 9.18 21.11 1.01
N HIS A 115 9.18 19.79 0.86
CA HIS A 115 10.35 19.06 0.35
C HIS A 115 10.64 19.39 -1.11
N SER A 116 9.62 19.48 -1.96
CA SER A 116 9.79 19.85 -3.37
C SER A 116 10.50 21.21 -3.53
N TYR A 117 10.09 22.22 -2.76
CA TYR A 117 10.74 23.54 -2.78
C TYR A 117 12.11 23.55 -2.11
N ALA A 118 12.30 22.79 -1.02
CA ALA A 118 13.59 22.68 -0.35
C ALA A 118 14.66 22.07 -1.27
N PHE A 119 14.33 21.00 -1.99
CA PHE A 119 15.25 20.38 -2.95
C PHE A 119 15.52 21.26 -4.18
N LEU A 120 14.52 22.01 -4.66
CA LEU A 120 14.72 22.99 -5.73
C LEU A 120 15.75 24.06 -5.34
N GLY A 121 15.70 24.53 -4.08
CA GLY A 121 16.66 25.48 -3.54
C GLY A 121 18.10 24.97 -3.54
N MET A 122 18.31 23.65 -3.39
CA MET A 122 19.66 23.04 -3.42
C MET A 122 20.28 23.01 -4.83
N ILE A 123 19.46 23.11 -5.88
CA ILE A 123 19.90 23.03 -7.29
C ILE A 123 20.01 24.42 -7.92
N ALA A 124 19.54 25.47 -7.23
CA ALA A 124 19.51 26.82 -7.76
C ALA A 124 20.92 27.39 -8.02
N ARG A 125 21.16 27.91 -9.23
CA ARG A 125 22.46 28.48 -9.62
C ARG A 125 22.71 29.87 -9.03
N ASN A 126 21.65 30.63 -8.75
CA ASN A 126 21.72 31.99 -8.23
C ASN A 126 21.14 32.05 -6.82
N MET A 127 22.01 31.94 -5.81
CA MET A 127 21.60 31.94 -4.40
C MET A 127 20.94 33.26 -3.96
N ALA A 128 21.27 34.40 -4.59
CA ALA A 128 20.67 35.68 -4.25
C ALA A 128 19.19 35.75 -4.65
N GLU A 129 18.83 35.23 -5.82
CA GLU A 129 17.43 35.09 -6.24
C GLU A 129 16.69 34.06 -5.38
N THR A 130 17.35 32.96 -4.99
CA THR A 130 16.76 31.97 -4.08
C THR A 130 16.40 32.61 -2.74
N ILE A 131 17.28 33.44 -2.16
CA ILE A 131 17.01 34.14 -0.90
C ILE A 131 15.77 35.04 -1.02
N GLN A 132 15.68 35.84 -2.09
CA GLN A 132 14.53 36.71 -2.31
C GLN A 132 13.24 35.91 -2.53
N PHE A 133 13.33 34.77 -3.21
CA PHE A 133 12.21 33.87 -3.43
C PHE A 133 11.72 33.27 -2.11
N VAL A 134 12.60 32.70 -1.29
CA VAL A 134 12.20 32.09 0.00
C VAL A 134 11.70 33.10 1.01
N ASP A 135 12.12 34.36 0.94
CA ASP A 135 11.64 35.44 1.83
C ASP A 135 10.17 35.82 1.59
N HIS A 136 9.60 35.41 0.45
CA HIS A 136 8.19 35.65 0.16
C HIS A 136 7.28 34.95 1.18
N TRP A 137 6.33 35.68 1.76
CA TRP A 137 5.47 35.22 2.87
C TRP A 137 4.77 33.87 2.62
N PHE A 138 4.34 33.61 1.38
CA PHE A 138 3.69 32.35 1.01
C PHE A 138 4.66 31.16 1.12
N LEU A 139 5.92 31.36 0.75
CA LEU A 139 6.95 30.33 0.87
C LEU A 139 7.42 30.14 2.30
N GLN A 140 7.32 31.18 3.15
CA GLN A 140 7.53 31.00 4.58
C GLN A 140 6.54 29.98 5.16
N ILE A 141 5.27 30.00 4.75
CA ILE A 141 4.30 28.96 5.17
C ILE A 141 4.75 27.59 4.68
N ILE A 142 5.11 27.47 3.40
CA ILE A 142 5.51 26.19 2.81
C ILE A 142 6.76 25.61 3.48
N LEU A 143 7.81 26.41 3.63
CA LEU A 143 9.11 25.99 4.16
C LEU A 143 9.09 25.73 5.67
N ASN A 144 8.12 26.30 6.40
CA ASN A 144 7.82 25.92 7.78
C ASN A 144 7.03 24.61 7.89
N GLY A 145 7.22 23.68 6.94
CA GLY A 145 6.55 22.38 6.89
C GLY A 145 6.82 21.46 8.10
N PHE A 146 7.77 21.80 8.97
CA PHE A 146 7.99 21.11 10.25
C PHE A 146 6.72 21.03 11.11
N TYR A 147 5.91 22.09 11.15
CA TYR A 147 4.64 22.10 11.90
C TYR A 147 3.61 21.10 11.35
N SER A 148 3.72 20.76 10.06
CA SER A 148 2.90 19.70 9.48
C SER A 148 3.19 18.34 10.12
N VAL A 149 4.45 18.10 10.49
CA VAL A 149 4.89 16.87 11.17
C VAL A 149 4.25 16.75 12.56
N ASP A 150 4.08 17.85 13.27
CA ASP A 150 3.41 17.87 14.59
C ASP A 150 1.97 17.35 14.51
N SER A 151 1.29 17.62 13.39
CA SER A 151 -0.05 17.09 13.15
C SER A 151 -0.03 15.56 13.02
N PHE A 152 0.99 14.99 12.39
CA PHE A 152 1.15 13.52 12.34
C PHE A 152 1.45 12.94 13.72
N PHE A 153 2.30 13.57 14.52
CA PHE A 153 2.58 13.10 15.88
C PHE A 153 1.32 13.14 16.76
N LEU A 154 0.53 14.21 16.67
CA LEU A 154 -0.73 14.32 17.39
C LEU A 154 -1.71 13.21 16.97
N LEU A 155 -1.87 12.98 15.66
CA LEU A 155 -2.74 11.93 15.13
C LEU A 155 -2.28 10.52 15.53
N SER A 156 -0.97 10.26 15.47
CA SER A 156 -0.36 9.01 15.92
C SER A 156 -0.63 8.78 17.41
N GLY A 157 -0.35 9.77 18.27
CA GLY A 157 -0.58 9.69 19.70
C GLY A 157 -2.05 9.47 20.05
N PHE A 158 -2.95 10.24 19.43
CA PHE A 158 -4.39 10.10 19.60
C PHE A 158 -4.88 8.70 19.24
N LEU A 159 -4.48 8.17 18.08
CA LEU A 159 -4.93 6.85 17.62
C LEU A 159 -4.39 5.73 18.50
N VAL A 160 -3.13 5.82 18.92
CA VAL A 160 -2.51 4.85 19.85
C VAL A 160 -3.26 4.85 21.17
N ALA A 161 -3.53 6.03 21.75
CA ALA A 161 -4.29 6.16 22.99
C ALA A 161 -5.72 5.61 22.84
N TYR A 162 -6.45 6.04 21.80
CA TYR A 162 -7.82 5.60 21.55
C TYR A 162 -7.94 4.07 21.45
N LEU A 163 -7.07 3.44 20.66
CA LEU A 163 -7.06 1.98 20.51
C LEU A 163 -6.62 1.27 21.81
N PHE A 164 -5.67 1.85 22.54
CA PHE A 164 -5.22 1.33 23.82
C PHE A 164 -6.36 1.30 24.85
N PHE A 165 -7.08 2.42 25.04
CA PHE A 165 -8.20 2.49 25.97
C PHE A 165 -9.33 1.53 25.58
N GLN A 166 -9.62 1.41 24.28
CA GLN A 166 -10.62 0.45 23.78
C GLN A 166 -10.20 -1.00 24.04
N GLN A 167 -8.93 -1.35 23.85
CA GLN A 167 -8.41 -2.68 24.14
C GLN A 167 -8.44 -2.99 25.63
N CYS A 168 -8.06 -2.03 26.47
CA CYS A 168 -8.06 -2.20 27.92
C CYS A 168 -9.48 -2.43 28.47
N ALA A 169 -10.47 -1.70 27.95
CA ALA A 169 -11.88 -1.89 28.31
C ALA A 169 -12.40 -3.29 27.96
N LYS A 170 -11.95 -3.87 26.84
CA LYS A 170 -12.32 -5.23 26.42
C LYS A 170 -11.55 -6.34 27.18
N SER A 171 -10.33 -6.05 27.62
CA SER A 171 -9.37 -7.07 28.10
C SER A 171 -9.12 -7.01 29.60
N ASN A 172 -9.87 -6.20 30.36
CA ASN A 172 -9.61 -5.89 31.77
C ASN A 172 -8.14 -5.51 32.03
N GLY A 173 -7.57 -4.65 31.18
CA GLY A 173 -6.19 -4.15 31.31
C GLY A 173 -5.08 -5.14 30.91
N LYS A 174 -5.40 -6.35 30.42
CA LYS A 174 -4.39 -7.29 29.92
C LYS A 174 -4.01 -6.93 28.48
N ILE A 175 -2.78 -6.45 28.28
CA ILE A 175 -2.28 -6.07 26.95
C ILE A 175 -1.07 -6.94 26.59
N PRO A 176 -1.09 -7.60 25.42
CA PRO A 176 0.08 -8.31 24.92
C PRO A 176 1.11 -7.31 24.37
N TRP A 177 2.02 -6.83 25.22
CA TRP A 177 3.04 -5.84 24.86
C TRP A 177 3.92 -6.25 23.68
N VAL A 178 4.30 -7.53 23.59
CA VAL A 178 5.10 -8.04 22.47
C VAL A 178 4.34 -7.87 21.15
N TYR A 179 3.06 -8.25 21.13
CA TYR A 179 2.20 -8.08 19.95
C TYR A 179 2.04 -6.61 19.58
N PHE A 180 1.87 -5.72 20.57
CA PHE A 180 1.77 -4.28 20.36
C PHE A 180 2.95 -3.72 19.55
N TYR A 181 4.19 -4.00 19.98
CA TYR A 181 5.39 -3.52 19.28
C TYR A 181 5.63 -4.21 17.94
N VAL A 182 5.55 -5.54 17.91
CA VAL A 182 5.84 -6.34 16.71
C VAL A 182 4.84 -6.04 15.60
N HIS A 183 3.56 -5.92 15.92
CA HIS A 183 2.53 -5.64 14.93
C HIS A 183 2.74 -4.28 14.25
N ARG A 184 3.15 -3.24 15.00
CA ARG A 184 3.45 -1.93 14.40
C ARG A 184 4.69 -1.99 13.52
N TYR A 185 5.75 -2.65 13.98
CA TYR A 185 7.00 -2.79 13.21
C TYR A 185 6.74 -3.53 11.89
N ILE A 186 6.09 -4.70 11.92
CA ILE A 186 5.74 -5.46 10.71
C ILE A 186 4.82 -4.68 9.77
N ARG A 187 3.99 -3.77 10.28
CA ARG A 187 3.12 -2.94 9.44
C ARG A 187 3.88 -1.83 8.69
N LEU A 188 4.84 -1.17 9.34
CA LEU A 188 5.53 0.01 8.78
C LEU A 188 6.82 -0.35 8.04
N THR A 189 7.62 -1.25 8.62
CA THR A 189 8.97 -1.56 8.14
C THR A 189 9.00 -2.12 6.72
N PRO A 190 8.08 -2.97 6.23
CA PRO A 190 8.18 -3.51 4.87
C PRO A 190 8.13 -2.42 3.79
N VAL A 191 7.22 -1.46 3.92
CA VAL A 191 7.12 -0.34 2.97
C VAL A 191 8.36 0.54 3.05
N TYR A 192 8.81 0.83 4.27
CA TYR A 192 10.00 1.65 4.47
C TYR A 192 11.27 0.99 3.93
N ALA A 193 11.42 -0.33 4.14
CA ALA A 193 12.51 -1.11 3.59
C ALA A 193 12.52 -1.09 2.06
N ILE A 194 11.36 -1.18 1.40
CA ILE A 194 11.28 -1.06 -0.07
C ILE A 194 11.80 0.30 -0.53
N VAL A 195 11.43 1.39 0.15
CA VAL A 195 11.91 2.75 -0.18
C VAL A 195 13.42 2.87 0.03
N ILE A 196 13.94 2.36 1.15
CA ILE A 196 15.39 2.34 1.44
C ILE A 196 16.14 1.57 0.36
N LEU A 197 15.68 0.37 0.01
CA LEU A 197 16.29 -0.47 -1.03
C LEU A 197 16.24 0.22 -2.40
N PHE A 198 15.11 0.83 -2.75
CA PHE A 198 14.97 1.60 -3.99
C PHE A 198 15.98 2.75 -4.04
N TYR A 199 16.07 3.55 -2.98
CA TYR A 199 16.95 4.70 -2.94
C TYR A 199 18.43 4.31 -2.94
N THR A 200 18.77 3.22 -2.24
CA THR A 200 20.16 2.73 -2.13
C THR A 200 20.62 2.03 -3.41
N PHE A 201 19.79 1.18 -4.03
CA PHE A 201 20.25 0.27 -5.09
C PHE A 201 19.70 0.56 -6.48
N ILE A 202 18.56 1.26 -6.60
CA ILE A 202 17.91 1.47 -7.90
C ILE A 202 18.07 2.91 -8.36
N ASN A 203 17.85 3.87 -7.46
CA ASN A 203 17.87 5.30 -7.78
C ASN A 203 19.13 5.72 -8.55
N PRO A 204 20.37 5.34 -8.17
CA PRO A 204 21.58 5.76 -8.88
C PRO A 204 21.58 5.44 -10.39
N TYR A 205 20.83 4.41 -10.82
CA TYR A 205 20.78 3.94 -12.21
C TYR A 205 19.59 4.49 -13.02
N LEU A 206 18.70 5.28 -12.41
CA LEU A 206 17.47 5.75 -13.07
C LEU A 206 17.62 7.04 -13.88
N ALA A 207 18.69 7.79 -13.66
CA ALA A 207 18.92 9.06 -14.35
C ALA A 207 20.41 9.30 -14.59
N ASP A 208 20.68 10.24 -15.48
CA ASP A 208 22.00 10.75 -15.82
C ASP A 208 21.85 12.25 -16.06
N GLY A 209 22.83 13.05 -15.63
CA GLY A 209 22.79 14.50 -15.84
C GLY A 209 23.75 15.30 -14.97
N PRO A 210 23.89 16.62 -15.24
CA PRO A 210 24.89 17.47 -14.59
C PRO A 210 24.74 17.62 -13.07
N SER A 211 23.51 17.43 -12.56
CA SER A 211 23.18 17.44 -11.13
C SER A 211 23.01 16.02 -10.56
N TRP A 212 23.20 14.98 -11.38
CA TRP A 212 23.13 13.59 -10.98
C TRP A 212 24.55 13.11 -10.66
N PRO A 213 24.88 12.80 -9.40
CA PRO A 213 26.25 12.42 -9.05
C PRO A 213 26.74 11.17 -9.80
N ASP A 214 27.95 11.25 -10.35
CA ASP A 214 28.62 10.13 -11.02
C ASP A 214 29.00 9.04 -9.99
N THR A 215 28.45 7.84 -10.18
CA THR A 215 28.83 6.54 -9.56
C THR A 215 28.79 6.38 -8.04
N ASP A 216 28.68 7.45 -7.26
CA ASP A 216 28.69 7.41 -5.79
C ASP A 216 27.53 8.23 -5.18
N TYR A 217 26.36 8.13 -5.81
CA TYR A 217 25.18 8.97 -5.59
C TYR A 217 24.79 9.10 -4.12
N ASP A 218 25.07 8.09 -3.28
CA ASP A 218 24.98 8.26 -1.83
C ASP A 218 25.77 7.19 -1.04
N LYS A 219 27.08 7.41 -0.82
CA LYS A 219 27.90 6.58 0.10
C LYS A 219 27.21 6.36 1.44
N ASN A 220 26.51 7.38 1.93
CA ASN A 220 25.84 7.34 3.21
C ASN A 220 24.70 6.31 3.21
N CYS A 221 23.97 6.16 2.11
CA CYS A 221 22.95 5.12 2.02
C CYS A 221 23.54 3.71 1.99
N HIS A 222 24.64 3.49 1.28
CA HIS A 222 25.30 2.18 1.26
C HIS A 222 25.83 1.76 2.63
N GLU A 223 26.38 2.70 3.40
CA GLU A 223 26.97 2.42 4.72
C GLU A 223 25.94 2.46 5.86
N ASN A 224 24.95 3.36 5.77
CA ASN A 224 24.07 3.71 6.89
C ASN A 224 22.58 3.39 6.68
N TRP A 225 22.18 2.67 5.62
CA TRP A 225 20.77 2.27 5.40
C TRP A 225 20.12 1.58 6.62
N TRP A 226 20.90 0.84 7.41
CA TRP A 226 20.42 0.10 8.56
C TRP A 226 19.96 1.00 9.71
N TRP A 227 20.47 2.24 9.82
CA TRP A 227 20.02 3.23 10.81
C TRP A 227 18.54 3.59 10.61
N ASN A 228 18.12 3.68 9.35
CA ASN A 228 16.73 3.92 8.98
C ASN A 228 15.86 2.73 9.41
N LEU A 229 16.26 1.49 9.12
CA LEU A 229 15.47 0.31 9.52
C LEU A 229 15.32 0.14 11.03
N LEU A 230 16.32 0.57 11.79
CA LEU A 230 16.27 0.58 13.25
C LEU A 230 15.54 1.80 13.83
N TYR A 231 15.07 2.74 13.00
CA TYR A 231 14.39 3.96 13.45
C TYR A 231 15.26 4.82 14.39
N ILE A 232 16.55 4.93 14.10
CA ILE A 232 17.55 5.69 14.89
C ILE A 232 18.33 6.71 14.04
N ASN A 233 17.96 6.89 12.77
CA ASN A 233 18.64 7.80 11.84
C ASN A 233 18.60 9.28 12.27
N ASN A 234 17.68 9.65 13.15
CA ASN A 234 17.61 10.99 13.75
C ASN A 234 18.78 11.30 14.71
N PHE A 235 19.50 10.29 15.21
CA PHE A 235 20.69 10.48 16.05
C PHE A 235 21.98 10.66 15.23
N GLN A 236 21.91 10.43 13.93
CA GLN A 236 23.04 10.58 13.04
C GLN A 236 23.23 12.06 12.66
N ALA A 237 24.49 12.49 12.53
CA ALA A 237 24.81 13.79 11.96
C ALA A 237 24.22 13.92 10.55
N ILE A 238 23.67 15.10 10.23
CA ILE A 238 22.94 15.37 8.98
C ILE A 238 23.74 14.92 7.74
N ALA A 239 25.06 15.15 7.72
CA ALA A 239 25.94 14.80 6.62
C ALA A 239 26.06 13.28 6.33
N GLY A 240 25.71 12.43 7.30
CA GLY A 240 25.78 10.97 7.18
C GLY A 240 24.43 10.29 6.95
N GLN A 241 23.32 11.05 6.94
CA GLN A 241 21.98 10.49 6.83
C GLN A 241 21.68 10.02 5.41
N CYS A 242 21.15 8.80 5.29
CA CYS A 242 20.69 8.25 4.02
C CYS A 242 19.35 8.84 3.56
N LEU A 243 18.31 8.76 4.40
CA LEU A 243 16.98 9.29 4.09
C LEU A 243 16.67 10.40 5.09
N GLY A 244 17.32 11.56 4.94
CA GLY A 244 17.23 12.65 5.92
C GLY A 244 15.79 13.06 6.23
N TRP A 245 14.92 13.14 5.22
CA TRP A 245 13.49 13.47 5.38
C TRP A 245 12.67 12.45 6.17
N SER A 246 13.18 11.22 6.35
CA SER A 246 12.49 10.15 7.08
C SER A 246 12.71 10.21 8.61
N TRP A 247 13.40 11.23 9.12
CA TRP A 247 13.62 11.46 10.54
C TRP A 247 12.33 11.41 11.39
N TYR A 248 11.21 11.89 10.85
CA TYR A 248 9.95 11.91 11.58
C TYR A 248 9.43 10.49 11.88
N LEU A 249 9.74 9.53 11.02
CA LEU A 249 9.32 8.15 11.19
C LEU A 249 10.11 7.48 12.34
N ALA A 250 11.38 7.84 12.51
CA ALA A 250 12.17 7.44 13.68
C ALA A 250 11.56 8.00 14.97
N ASN A 251 11.25 9.30 14.99
CA ASN A 251 10.59 9.92 16.14
C ASN A 251 9.23 9.28 16.45
N ASP A 252 8.40 9.00 15.44
CA ASP A 252 7.08 8.36 15.61
C ASP A 252 7.20 6.95 16.23
N MET A 253 8.21 6.16 15.83
CA MET A 253 8.48 4.87 16.45
C MET A 253 8.99 5.01 17.88
N GLN A 254 9.89 5.96 18.15
CA GLN A 254 10.42 6.23 19.48
C GLN A 254 9.31 6.68 20.46
N PHE A 255 8.44 7.60 20.03
CA PHE A 255 7.26 8.00 20.79
C PHE A 255 6.31 6.83 21.04
N TYR A 256 6.14 5.93 20.07
CA TYR A 256 5.35 4.72 20.28
C TYR A 256 5.96 3.78 21.33
N VAL A 257 7.29 3.60 21.31
CA VAL A 257 8.00 2.78 22.30
C VAL A 257 7.77 3.30 23.72
N ILE A 258 7.83 4.63 23.89
CA ILE A 258 7.67 5.32 25.19
C ILE A 258 6.19 5.43 25.59
N SER A 259 5.26 5.43 24.63
CA SER A 259 3.83 5.67 24.87
C SER A 259 3.19 4.86 26.02
N PRO A 260 3.55 3.59 26.27
CA PRO A 260 2.98 2.82 27.39
C PRO A 260 3.21 3.44 28.77
N LEU A 261 4.33 4.15 28.97
CA LEU A 261 4.61 4.84 30.23
C LEU A 261 3.53 5.88 30.56
N PHE A 262 3.02 6.56 29.53
CA PHE A 262 1.94 7.53 29.67
C PHE A 262 0.56 6.85 29.70
N LEU A 263 0.36 5.82 28.88
CA LEU A 263 -0.94 5.16 28.78
C LEU A 263 -1.30 4.37 30.04
N ILE A 264 -0.33 3.67 30.65
CA ILE A 264 -0.53 2.93 31.90
C ILE A 264 -0.81 3.88 33.07
N THR A 265 -0.16 5.05 33.11
CA THR A 265 -0.39 6.03 34.19
C THR A 265 -1.75 6.72 34.08
N LEU A 266 -2.27 6.86 32.86
CA LEU A 266 -3.62 7.39 32.60
C LEU A 266 -4.73 6.33 32.77
N TRP A 267 -4.42 5.05 32.61
CA TRP A 267 -5.34 3.95 32.86
C TRP A 267 -5.46 3.68 34.36
N ARG A 268 -6.49 4.25 34.99
CA ARG A 268 -6.81 4.06 36.41
C ARG A 268 -8.23 3.57 36.59
#